data_AF-A0AAW4WJQ2-F1
#
_entry.id   AF-A0AAW4WJQ2-F1
#
_cell.length_a   1.000
_cell.length_b   1.000
_cell.length_c   1.000
_cell.angle_alpha   90.00
_cell.angle_beta   90.00
_cell.angle_gamma   90.00
#
_symmetry.space_group_name_H-M   'P 1'
#
loop_
_entity.id
_entity.type
_entity.pdbx_description
1 polymer ?
#
loop_
_entity_poly.entity_id
_entity_poly.type
_entity_poly.pdbx_seq_one_letter_code
_entity_poly.pdbx_strand_id
1 'polypeptide(L)'
;MQEDSKWLNDFYQEVNAGKRMELWQKHGCTEQTEGDTFREQLLYARYGKKKKKEDNFIGYLMQMKYLSESTGVDFSGQRKKQAVEIINGLYLLDIENRSRVEQEILQAELKNTFLTFMDVSKKGRGFTSLVFGMGQLSEEGIAKKIAEQISAIAFTMPHKFQMDREFAVLQKAALEAFRQQYPEREHFLMK
;
A
#
# COMPACT_ATOMS: atom_id res chain seq x y z
N MET A 1 -14.94 11.54 -20.44
CA MET A 1 -15.20 10.08 -20.30
C MET A 1 -14.04 9.20 -20.72
N GLN A 2 -13.52 9.23 -21.96
CA GLN A 2 -12.40 8.35 -22.35
C GLN A 2 -11.02 8.86 -21.87
N GLU A 3 -10.83 10.18 -21.82
CA GLU A 3 -9.60 10.82 -21.31
C GLU A 3 -9.47 10.71 -19.78
N ASP A 4 -10.56 10.90 -19.02
CA ASP A 4 -10.56 10.73 -17.55
C ASP A 4 -10.16 9.30 -17.14
N SER A 5 -10.65 8.30 -17.89
CA SER A 5 -10.32 6.89 -17.66
C SER A 5 -8.85 6.59 -17.93
N LYS A 6 -8.27 7.16 -19.01
CA LYS A 6 -6.84 6.98 -19.32
C LYS A 6 -5.96 7.68 -18.30
N TRP A 7 -6.28 8.93 -17.94
CA TRP A 7 -5.50 9.68 -16.96
C TRP A 7 -5.51 9.00 -15.59
N LEU A 8 -6.68 8.56 -15.10
CA LEU A 8 -6.78 7.83 -13.83
C LEU A 8 -5.95 6.54 -13.85
N ASN A 9 -5.97 5.80 -14.97
CA ASN A 9 -5.13 4.63 -15.12
C ASN A 9 -3.64 5.00 -15.05
N ASP A 10 -3.18 5.98 -15.83
CA ASP A 10 -1.79 6.42 -15.83
C ASP A 10 -1.37 6.90 -14.42
N PHE A 11 -2.25 7.61 -13.71
CA PHE A 11 -2.02 8.10 -12.35
C PHE A 11 -1.90 6.98 -11.30
N TYR A 12 -2.78 5.98 -11.32
CA TYR A 12 -2.75 4.88 -10.33
C TYR A 12 -1.74 3.77 -10.68
N GLN A 13 -1.23 3.73 -11.92
CA GLN A 13 -0.15 2.82 -12.32
C GLN A 13 1.25 3.40 -12.10
N GLU A 14 1.41 4.72 -12.03
CA GLU A 14 2.71 5.35 -11.77
C GLU A 14 3.16 5.11 -10.33
N VAL A 15 4.30 4.42 -10.16
CA VAL A 15 4.88 4.08 -8.84
C VAL A 15 5.98 5.06 -8.43
N ASN A 16 6.49 5.88 -9.36
CA ASN A 16 7.44 6.94 -9.06
C ASN A 16 6.69 8.16 -8.50
N ALA A 17 6.91 8.45 -7.22
CA ALA A 17 6.27 9.57 -6.52
C ALA A 17 6.42 10.93 -7.24
N GLY A 18 7.59 11.21 -7.81
CA GLY A 18 7.85 12.47 -8.53
C GLY A 18 6.98 12.61 -9.77
N LYS A 19 6.99 11.58 -10.64
CA LYS A 19 6.16 11.55 -11.84
C LYS A 19 4.67 11.56 -11.52
N ARG A 20 4.26 10.85 -10.46
CA ARG A 20 2.86 10.83 -10.01
C ARG A 20 2.38 12.21 -9.55
N MET A 21 3.23 12.97 -8.85
CA MET A 21 2.95 14.36 -8.49
C MET A 21 2.87 15.27 -9.71
N GLU A 22 3.73 15.08 -10.72
CA GLU A 22 3.65 15.82 -11.99
C GLU A 22 2.34 15.52 -12.75
N LEU A 23 1.89 14.27 -12.76
CA LEU A 23 0.59 13.88 -13.33
C LEU A 23 -0.58 14.57 -12.61
N TRP A 24 -0.53 14.63 -11.27
CA TRP A 24 -1.52 15.34 -10.45
C TRP A 24 -1.55 16.83 -10.77
N GLN A 25 -0.40 17.49 -10.82
CA GLN A 25 -0.31 18.93 -11.07
C GLN A 25 -0.85 19.33 -12.44
N LYS A 26 -0.61 18.51 -13.48
CA LYS A 26 -1.16 18.73 -14.82
C LYS A 26 -2.68 18.57 -14.86
N HIS A 27 -3.23 17.64 -14.08
CA HIS A 27 -4.66 17.41 -13.99
C HIS A 27 -5.38 18.46 -13.14
N GLY A 28 -4.79 18.89 -12.01
CA GLY A 28 -5.35 19.93 -11.15
C GLY A 28 -5.52 21.31 -11.82
N CYS A 29 -5.07 21.47 -13.07
CA CYS A 29 -5.38 22.62 -13.92
C CYS A 29 -6.77 22.55 -14.60
N THR A 30 -7.54 21.46 -14.43
CA THR A 30 -8.91 21.30 -14.93
C THR A 30 -9.96 21.42 -13.80
N GLU A 31 -11.26 21.46 -14.12
CA GLU A 31 -12.34 21.54 -13.12
C GLU A 31 -12.26 20.37 -12.11
N GLN A 32 -12.24 20.68 -10.81
CA GLN A 32 -12.09 19.70 -9.73
C GLN A 32 -13.43 19.10 -9.31
N THR A 33 -13.49 17.77 -9.24
CA THR A 33 -14.62 17.01 -8.70
C THR A 33 -14.47 16.76 -7.19
N GLU A 34 -15.55 16.30 -6.54
CA GLU A 34 -15.51 15.85 -5.13
C GLU A 34 -14.44 14.76 -4.91
N GLY A 35 -14.29 13.83 -5.87
CA GLY A 35 -13.26 12.79 -5.82
C GLY A 35 -11.83 13.36 -5.90
N ASP A 36 -11.63 14.48 -6.57
CA ASP A 36 -10.30 15.09 -6.71
C ASP A 36 -9.82 15.71 -5.41
N THR A 37 -10.74 16.27 -4.61
CA THR A 37 -10.42 16.76 -3.27
C THR A 37 -9.87 15.63 -2.40
N PHE A 38 -10.51 14.45 -2.42
CA PHE A 38 -10.05 13.32 -1.62
C PHE A 38 -8.75 12.70 -2.15
N ARG A 39 -8.58 12.60 -3.48
CA ARG A 39 -7.30 12.17 -4.09
C ARG A 39 -6.15 13.07 -3.67
N GLU A 40 -6.36 14.38 -3.66
CA GLU A 40 -5.34 15.33 -3.23
C GLU A 40 -4.95 15.11 -1.77
N GLN A 41 -5.95 14.94 -0.90
CA GLN A 41 -5.72 14.66 0.52
C GLN A 41 -4.85 13.42 0.72
N LEU A 42 -5.17 12.32 0.04
CA LEU A 42 -4.38 11.09 0.11
C LEU A 42 -2.95 11.29 -0.43
N LEU A 43 -2.81 11.96 -1.58
CA LEU A 43 -1.52 12.21 -2.20
C LEU A 43 -0.60 13.04 -1.28
N TYR A 44 -1.14 14.06 -0.62
CA TYR A 44 -0.40 14.86 0.36
C TYR A 44 -0.17 14.13 1.68
N ALA A 45 -1.08 13.28 2.13
CA ALA A 45 -0.84 12.42 3.29
C ALA A 45 0.34 11.48 3.04
N ARG A 46 0.47 10.99 1.80
CA ARG A 46 1.49 10.04 1.38
C ARG A 46 2.85 10.68 1.12
N TYR A 47 2.91 11.72 0.29
CA TYR A 47 4.17 12.33 -0.19
C TYR A 47 4.45 13.74 0.37
N GLY A 48 3.49 14.35 1.07
CA GLY A 48 3.55 15.74 1.50
C GLY A 48 3.26 16.75 0.37
N LYS A 49 2.92 18.00 0.77
CA LYS A 49 2.69 19.12 -0.17
C LYS A 49 3.94 19.55 -0.93
N LYS A 50 5.10 19.42 -0.29
CA LYS A 50 6.42 19.61 -0.91
C LYS A 50 7.07 18.25 -1.00
N LYS A 51 7.82 17.98 -2.08
CA LYS A 51 8.50 16.70 -2.33
C LYS A 51 9.24 16.23 -1.08
N LYS A 52 8.65 15.29 -0.34
CA LYS A 52 9.34 14.58 0.75
C LYS A 52 10.24 13.51 0.15
N LYS A 53 11.23 13.07 0.94
CA LYS A 53 12.05 11.91 0.59
C LYS A 53 11.33 10.59 0.85
N GLU A 54 10.36 10.58 1.75
CA GLU A 54 9.74 9.35 2.29
C GLU A 54 8.26 9.27 1.92
N ASP A 55 7.80 8.04 1.66
CA ASP A 55 6.41 7.68 1.44
C ASP A 55 5.80 7.21 2.77
N ASN A 56 4.91 8.00 3.34
CA ASN A 56 4.30 7.72 4.64
C ASN A 56 3.48 6.42 4.64
N PHE A 57 2.83 6.08 3.52
CA PHE A 57 2.00 4.88 3.43
C PHE A 57 2.88 3.63 3.41
N ILE A 58 4.00 3.67 2.69
CA ILE A 58 5.04 2.62 2.78
C ILE A 58 5.56 2.51 4.22
N GLY A 59 5.77 3.64 4.90
CA GLY A 59 6.13 3.67 6.32
C GLY A 59 5.14 2.91 7.21
N TYR A 60 3.84 3.09 6.98
CA TYR A 60 2.81 2.32 7.68
C TYR A 60 2.86 0.83 7.34
N LEU A 61 3.00 0.44 6.05
CA LEU A 61 3.14 -0.97 5.68
C LEU A 61 4.34 -1.64 6.39
N MET A 62 5.47 -0.93 6.51
CA MET A 62 6.64 -1.43 7.22
C MET A 62 6.39 -1.59 8.73
N GLN A 63 5.64 -0.68 9.35
CA GLN A 63 5.22 -0.81 10.75
C GLN A 63 4.28 -2.01 10.94
N MET A 64 3.33 -2.23 10.02
CA MET A 64 2.43 -3.40 10.04
C MET A 64 3.23 -4.71 9.95
N LYS A 65 4.22 -4.77 9.05
CA LYS A 65 5.13 -5.92 8.94
C LYS A 65 5.83 -6.18 10.28
N TYR A 66 6.42 -5.17 10.90
CA TYR A 66 7.09 -5.30 12.19
C TYR A 66 6.13 -5.80 13.29
N LEU A 67 4.90 -5.26 13.33
CA LEU A 67 3.88 -5.70 14.27
C LEU A 67 3.49 -7.17 14.07
N SER A 68 3.42 -7.66 12.83
CA SER A 68 3.13 -9.06 12.52
C SER A 68 4.20 -10.01 13.10
N GLU A 69 5.49 -9.65 12.95
CA GLU A 69 6.65 -10.45 13.34
C GLU A 69 6.94 -10.39 14.85
N SER A 70 6.34 -9.44 15.56
CA SER A 70 6.57 -9.26 17.00
C SER A 70 6.03 -10.42 17.86
N THR A 71 6.89 -11.22 18.50
CA THR A 71 6.47 -12.41 19.27
C THR A 71 6.33 -12.20 20.78
N GLY A 72 6.86 -11.10 21.33
CA GLY A 72 6.79 -10.83 22.77
C GLY A 72 5.39 -10.40 23.24
N VAL A 73 5.08 -10.57 24.53
CA VAL A 73 3.82 -10.12 25.14
C VAL A 73 3.73 -8.59 25.17
N ASP A 74 2.61 -8.01 24.72
CA ASP A 74 2.37 -6.56 24.71
C ASP A 74 1.75 -6.08 26.04
N PHE A 75 2.55 -6.07 27.11
CA PHE A 75 2.09 -5.72 28.47
C PHE A 75 1.51 -4.30 28.59
N SER A 76 1.91 -3.37 27.70
CA SER A 76 1.52 -1.95 27.77
C SER A 76 0.41 -1.57 26.80
N GLY A 77 -0.06 -2.50 25.95
CA GLY A 77 -1.04 -2.22 24.89
C GLY A 77 -0.51 -1.28 23.79
N GLN A 78 0.81 -1.04 23.76
CA GLN A 78 1.43 -0.10 22.83
C GLN A 78 1.26 -0.56 21.38
N ARG A 79 1.27 -1.87 21.12
CA ARG A 79 1.12 -2.39 19.76
C ARG A 79 -0.30 -2.22 19.25
N LYS A 80 -1.30 -2.39 20.12
CA LYS A 80 -2.70 -2.09 19.76
C LYS A 80 -2.88 -0.60 19.45
N LYS A 81 -2.25 0.28 20.23
CA LYS A 81 -2.26 1.73 19.94
C LYS A 81 -1.62 2.05 18.59
N GLN A 82 -0.47 1.44 18.27
CA GLN A 82 0.18 1.58 16.96
C GLN A 82 -0.71 1.08 15.82
N ALA A 83 -1.43 -0.04 16.00
CA ALA A 83 -2.37 -0.54 14.99
C ALA A 83 -3.50 0.46 14.71
N VAL A 84 -4.03 1.12 15.75
CA VAL A 84 -5.04 2.19 15.58
C VAL A 84 -4.46 3.42 14.88
N GLU A 85 -3.23 3.82 15.20
CA GLU A 85 -2.54 4.91 14.52
C GLU A 85 -2.35 4.62 13.02
N ILE A 86 -2.06 3.36 12.67
CA ILE A 86 -1.96 2.90 11.28
C ILE A 86 -3.32 2.98 10.57
N ILE A 87 -4.41 2.51 11.19
CA ILE A 87 -5.76 2.60 10.62
C ILE A 87 -6.10 4.06 10.28
N ASN A 88 -5.81 4.98 11.19
CA ASN A 88 -6.04 6.41 10.98
C ASN A 88 -5.14 6.98 9.88
N GLY A 89 -3.85 6.64 9.90
CA GLY A 89 -2.87 7.13 8.92
C GLY A 89 -3.12 6.65 7.49
N LEU A 90 -3.73 5.47 7.34
CA LEU A 90 -4.14 4.89 6.07
C LEU A 90 -5.59 5.21 5.69
N TYR A 91 -6.27 6.11 6.42
CA TYR A 91 -7.64 6.52 6.17
C TYR A 91 -8.66 5.37 6.18
N LEU A 92 -8.36 4.29 6.90
CA LEU A 92 -9.20 3.10 7.02
C LEU A 92 -10.30 3.24 8.09
N LEU A 93 -10.15 4.20 9.01
CA LEU A 93 -11.16 4.44 10.04
C LEU A 93 -12.49 4.85 9.40
N ASP A 94 -13.57 4.21 9.85
CA ASP A 94 -14.95 4.47 9.44
C ASP A 94 -15.15 4.47 7.91
N ILE A 95 -14.38 3.63 7.20
CA ILE A 95 -14.42 3.54 5.73
C ILE A 95 -15.82 3.26 5.19
N GLU A 96 -16.63 2.52 5.95
CA GLU A 96 -18.03 2.20 5.67
C GLU A 96 -18.96 3.42 5.65
N ASN A 97 -18.58 4.51 6.33
CA ASN A 97 -19.35 5.76 6.35
C ASN A 97 -18.95 6.72 5.21
N ARG A 98 -17.89 6.41 4.46
CA ARG A 98 -17.44 7.23 3.32
C ARG A 98 -18.29 6.96 2.08
N SER A 99 -18.33 7.92 1.16
CA SER A 99 -19.00 7.74 -0.13
C SER A 99 -18.37 6.59 -0.92
N ARG A 100 -19.14 5.97 -1.81
CA ARG A 100 -18.63 4.90 -2.69
C ARG A 100 -17.43 5.37 -3.52
N VAL A 101 -17.46 6.62 -4.00
CA VAL A 101 -16.37 7.21 -4.79
C VAL A 101 -15.09 7.32 -3.96
N GLU A 102 -15.17 7.79 -2.71
CA GLU A 102 -14.01 7.84 -1.81
C GLU A 102 -13.47 6.45 -1.48
N GLN A 103 -14.35 5.46 -1.25
CA GLN A 103 -13.92 4.08 -1.00
C GLN A 103 -13.14 3.50 -2.20
N GLU A 104 -13.62 3.74 -3.43
CA GLU A 104 -12.94 3.32 -4.67
C GLU A 104 -11.60 4.03 -4.85
N ILE A 105 -11.54 5.34 -4.53
CA ILE A 105 -10.30 6.14 -4.55
C ILE A 105 -9.28 5.61 -3.53
N LEU A 106 -9.71 5.33 -2.30
CA LEU A 106 -8.82 4.83 -1.26
C LEU A 106 -8.28 3.45 -1.62
N GLN A 107 -9.13 2.55 -2.12
CA GLN A 107 -8.70 1.24 -2.58
C GLN A 107 -7.65 1.35 -3.70
N ALA A 108 -7.87 2.24 -4.67
CA ALA A 108 -6.91 2.48 -5.76
C ALA A 108 -5.58 3.06 -5.25
N GLU A 109 -5.61 3.94 -4.25
CA GLU A 109 -4.41 4.50 -3.62
C GLU A 109 -3.61 3.45 -2.85
N LEU A 110 -4.30 2.61 -2.06
CA LEU A 110 -3.68 1.50 -1.34
C LEU A 110 -3.11 0.46 -2.32
N LYS A 111 -3.81 0.19 -3.43
CA LYS A 111 -3.31 -0.71 -4.48
C LYS A 111 -2.02 -0.16 -5.08
N ASN A 112 -1.98 1.14 -5.42
CA ASN A 112 -0.75 1.78 -5.86
C ASN A 112 0.35 1.70 -4.80
N THR A 113 0.02 1.82 -3.51
CA THR A 113 1.00 1.66 -2.41
C THR A 113 1.64 0.27 -2.44
N PHE A 114 0.87 -0.80 -2.63
CA PHE A 114 1.43 -2.14 -2.78
C PHE A 114 2.22 -2.32 -4.09
N LEU A 115 1.82 -1.68 -5.19
CA LEU A 115 2.63 -1.66 -6.42
C LEU A 115 3.99 -0.99 -6.18
N THR A 116 4.02 0.16 -5.49
CA THR A 116 5.26 0.84 -5.09
C THR A 116 6.10 -0.05 -4.17
N PHE A 117 5.47 -0.70 -3.17
CA PHE A 117 6.16 -1.61 -2.25
C PHE A 117 6.87 -2.75 -2.99
N MET A 118 6.19 -3.37 -3.96
CA MET A 118 6.77 -4.45 -4.78
C MET A 118 7.88 -3.94 -5.70
N ASP A 119 7.68 -2.79 -6.35
CA ASP A 119 8.69 -2.18 -7.24
C ASP A 119 10.00 -1.86 -6.49
N VAL A 120 9.89 -1.23 -5.31
CA VAL A 120 11.04 -0.92 -4.46
C VAL A 120 11.71 -2.21 -3.96
N SER A 121 10.93 -3.20 -3.53
CA SER A 121 11.46 -4.49 -3.06
C SER A 121 12.25 -5.22 -4.14
N LYS A 122 11.74 -5.26 -5.38
CA LYS A 122 12.42 -5.89 -6.53
C LYS A 122 13.74 -5.21 -6.91
N LYS A 123 13.85 -3.90 -6.70
CA LYS A 123 15.06 -3.13 -7.04
C LYS A 123 16.09 -3.11 -5.91
N GLY A 124 15.69 -3.49 -4.69
CA GLY A 124 16.55 -3.49 -3.52
C GLY A 124 17.51 -4.68 -3.50
N ARG A 125 18.81 -4.44 -3.70
CA ARG A 125 19.84 -5.50 -3.70
C ARG A 125 19.85 -6.38 -2.44
N GLY A 126 19.57 -5.79 -1.27
CA GLY A 126 19.48 -6.56 -0.02
C GLY A 126 18.21 -7.41 0.08
N PHE A 127 17.15 -7.02 -0.63
CA PHE A 127 15.93 -7.80 -0.71
C PHE A 127 16.08 -8.98 -1.67
N THR A 128 16.70 -8.76 -2.82
CA THR A 128 16.88 -9.76 -3.87
C THR A 128 18.09 -10.68 -3.67
N SER A 129 18.93 -10.44 -2.66
CA SER A 129 20.05 -11.33 -2.36
C SER A 129 19.63 -12.57 -1.57
N LEU A 130 20.34 -13.67 -1.78
CA LEU A 130 20.34 -14.83 -0.88
C LEU A 130 20.91 -14.46 0.50
N VAL A 131 20.67 -15.29 1.51
CA VAL A 131 21.20 -15.09 2.87
C VAL A 131 22.73 -14.98 2.79
N PHE A 132 23.30 -13.95 3.43
CA PHE A 132 24.72 -13.58 3.39
C PHE A 132 25.24 -13.01 2.06
N GLY A 133 24.37 -12.61 1.13
CA GLY A 133 24.79 -11.93 -0.11
C GLY A 133 25.40 -12.85 -1.17
N MET A 134 25.32 -14.17 -0.97
CA MET A 134 25.87 -15.18 -1.89
C MET A 134 24.96 -15.39 -3.10
N GLY A 135 24.87 -14.39 -3.98
CA GLY A 135 24.06 -14.45 -5.21
C GLY A 135 22.67 -13.83 -5.07
N GLN A 136 21.93 -13.85 -6.19
CA GLN A 136 20.60 -13.26 -6.31
C GLN A 136 19.52 -14.35 -6.30
N LEU A 137 18.36 -14.03 -5.75
CA LEU A 137 17.15 -14.83 -5.81
C LEU A 137 16.65 -14.91 -7.26
N SER A 138 16.01 -16.03 -7.60
CA SER A 138 15.23 -16.13 -8.82
C SER A 138 13.99 -15.24 -8.76
N GLU A 139 13.38 -14.96 -9.92
CA GLU A 139 12.10 -14.25 -10.00
C GLU A 139 10.99 -14.91 -9.17
N GLU A 140 10.99 -16.24 -9.08
CA GLU A 140 10.07 -16.97 -8.21
C GLU A 140 10.40 -16.76 -6.73
N GLY A 141 11.68 -16.81 -6.35
CA GLY A 141 12.13 -16.54 -4.98
C GLY A 141 11.79 -15.12 -4.52
N ILE A 142 11.98 -14.13 -5.40
CA ILE A 142 11.58 -12.74 -5.15
C ILE A 142 10.05 -12.64 -4.97
N ALA A 143 9.28 -13.30 -5.84
CA ALA A 143 7.82 -13.31 -5.74
C ALA A 143 7.32 -13.96 -4.43
N LYS A 144 7.92 -15.07 -4.00
CA LYS A 144 7.59 -15.74 -2.72
C LYS A 144 7.90 -14.83 -1.53
N LYS A 145 9.07 -14.20 -1.51
CA LYS A 145 9.46 -13.27 -0.44
C LYS A 145 8.55 -12.04 -0.37
N ILE A 146 8.14 -11.50 -1.52
CA ILE A 146 7.17 -10.40 -1.58
C ILE A 146 5.79 -10.88 -1.09
N ALA A 147 5.34 -12.06 -1.52
CA ALA A 147 4.06 -12.62 -1.09
C ALA A 147 4.03 -12.84 0.42
N GLU A 148 5.12 -13.34 1.01
CA GLU A 148 5.28 -13.53 2.45
C GLU A 148 5.14 -12.19 3.21
N GLN A 149 5.83 -11.14 2.75
CA GLN A 149 5.72 -9.82 3.39
C GLN A 149 4.34 -9.20 3.22
N ILE A 150 3.73 -9.31 2.03
CA ILE A 150 2.35 -8.84 1.82
C ILE A 150 1.39 -9.64 2.69
N SER A 151 1.60 -10.94 2.88
CA SER A 151 0.75 -11.76 3.73
C SER A 151 0.83 -11.32 5.19
N ALA A 152 2.05 -11.08 5.65
CA ALA A 152 2.31 -10.55 6.99
C ALA A 152 1.61 -9.20 7.24
N ILE A 153 1.66 -8.30 6.25
CA ILE A 153 1.08 -6.95 6.32
C ILE A 153 -0.45 -6.99 6.21
N ALA A 154 -0.99 -7.64 5.19
CA ALA A 154 -2.41 -7.55 4.84
C ALA A 154 -3.29 -8.53 5.62
N PHE A 155 -2.76 -9.68 6.04
CA PHE A 155 -3.58 -10.74 6.66
C PHE A 155 -3.12 -11.06 8.09
N THR A 156 -1.84 -11.38 8.29
CA THR A 156 -1.34 -11.80 9.61
C THR A 156 -1.47 -10.69 10.66
N MET A 157 -1.08 -9.45 10.35
CA MET A 157 -1.20 -8.35 11.31
C MET A 157 -2.66 -8.06 11.65
N PRO A 158 -3.57 -7.79 10.69
CA PRO A 158 -4.97 -7.54 11.01
C PRO A 158 -5.62 -8.65 11.84
N HIS A 159 -5.39 -9.92 11.48
CA HIS A 159 -5.92 -11.05 12.21
C HIS A 159 -5.43 -11.11 13.66
N LYS A 160 -4.12 -10.91 13.86
CA LYS A 160 -3.49 -10.90 15.18
C LYS A 160 -4.08 -9.84 16.12
N PHE A 161 -4.52 -8.71 15.58
CA PHE A 161 -5.16 -7.64 16.35
C PHE A 161 -6.69 -7.66 16.30
N GLN A 162 -7.29 -8.66 15.66
CA GLN A 162 -8.74 -8.81 15.46
C GLN A 162 -9.35 -7.60 14.72
N MET A 163 -8.63 -7.07 13.74
CA MET A 163 -8.97 -5.87 12.97
C MET A 163 -9.23 -6.19 11.48
N ASP A 164 -9.57 -7.43 11.15
CA ASP A 164 -9.79 -7.87 9.76
C ASP A 164 -10.84 -7.01 9.04
N ARG A 165 -11.89 -6.57 9.76
CA ARG A 165 -12.95 -5.72 9.19
C ARG A 165 -12.42 -4.35 8.83
N GLU A 166 -11.67 -3.71 9.71
CA GLU A 166 -11.09 -2.38 9.53
C GLU A 166 -10.06 -2.37 8.40
N PHE A 167 -9.35 -3.48 8.18
CA PHE A 167 -8.35 -3.62 7.12
C PHE A 167 -8.89 -4.23 5.82
N ALA A 168 -10.19 -4.49 5.69
CA ALA A 168 -10.77 -5.17 4.53
C ALA A 168 -10.44 -4.49 3.18
N VAL A 169 -10.46 -3.15 3.12
CA VAL A 169 -10.10 -2.40 1.91
C VAL A 169 -8.61 -2.55 1.57
N LEU A 170 -7.74 -2.54 2.58
CA LEU A 170 -6.30 -2.76 2.42
C LEU A 170 -6.00 -4.19 1.96
N GLN A 171 -6.68 -5.19 2.53
CA GLN A 171 -6.60 -6.60 2.12
C GLN A 171 -6.94 -6.79 0.64
N LYS A 172 -8.06 -6.20 0.20
CA LYS A 172 -8.48 -6.24 -1.20
C LYS A 172 -7.47 -5.56 -2.12
N ALA A 173 -6.98 -4.38 -1.73
CA ALA A 173 -5.99 -3.63 -2.49
C ALA A 173 -4.65 -4.40 -2.64
N ALA A 174 -4.19 -5.04 -1.57
CA ALA A 174 -2.99 -5.89 -1.58
C ALA A 174 -3.13 -7.06 -2.55
N LEU A 175 -4.27 -7.75 -2.51
CA LEU A 175 -4.59 -8.88 -3.37
C LEU A 175 -4.63 -8.47 -4.85
N GLU A 176 -5.30 -7.37 -5.17
CA GLU A 176 -5.39 -6.84 -6.53
C GLU A 176 -4.04 -6.38 -7.07
N ALA A 177 -3.23 -5.70 -6.25
CA ALA A 177 -1.88 -5.30 -6.64
C ALA A 177 -1.00 -6.53 -6.93
N PHE A 178 -1.02 -7.52 -6.05
CA PHE A 178 -0.21 -8.72 -6.20
C PHE A 178 -0.60 -9.52 -7.44
N ARG A 179 -1.91 -9.73 -7.68
CA ARG A 179 -2.44 -10.39 -8.89
C ARG A 179 -1.99 -9.67 -10.17
N GLN A 180 -2.02 -8.34 -10.16
CA GLN A 180 -1.57 -7.54 -11.29
C GLN A 180 -0.09 -7.76 -11.58
N GLN A 181 0.75 -7.79 -10.54
CA GLN A 181 2.19 -7.89 -10.69
C GLN A 181 2.69 -9.32 -10.94
N TYR A 182 1.95 -10.32 -10.46
CA TYR A 182 2.26 -11.74 -10.56
C TYR A 182 1.01 -12.57 -10.89
N PRO A 183 0.54 -12.50 -12.15
CA PRO A 183 -0.54 -13.35 -12.62
C PRO A 183 -0.23 -14.82 -12.30
N GLU A 184 -1.20 -15.57 -11.80
CA GLU A 184 -1.10 -17.00 -11.43
C GLU A 184 -0.34 -17.34 -10.14
N ARG A 185 0.31 -16.38 -9.49
CA ARG A 185 1.08 -16.64 -8.25
C ARG A 185 0.34 -16.31 -6.96
N GLU A 186 -0.95 -16.00 -7.04
CA GLU A 186 -1.76 -15.67 -5.85
C GLU A 186 -1.67 -16.73 -4.75
N HIS A 187 -1.50 -18.00 -5.12
CA HIS A 187 -1.32 -19.11 -4.19
C HIS A 187 -0.08 -18.99 -3.28
N PHE A 188 0.83 -18.04 -3.54
CA PHE A 188 1.92 -17.70 -2.63
C PHE A 188 1.46 -16.83 -1.44
N LEU A 189 0.30 -16.17 -1.53
CA LEU A 189 -0.24 -15.38 -0.43
C LEU A 189 -0.89 -16.30 0.61
N MET A 190 -0.53 -16.10 1.87
CA MET A 190 -1.16 -16.71 3.03
C MET A 190 -2.23 -15.74 3.53
N LYS A 191 -3.48 -16.05 3.24
CA LYS A 191 -4.68 -15.23 3.54
C LYS A 191 -5.34 -15.69 4.82
#